data_AF-N9LZU1-F1
#
_entry.id   AF-N9LZU1-F1
#
_cell.length_a   1.000
_cell.length_b   1.000
_cell.length_c   1.000
_cell.angle_alpha   90.00
_cell.angle_beta   90.00
_cell.angle_gamma   90.00
#
_symmetry.space_group_name_H-M   'P 1'
#
loop_
_entity.id
_entity.type
_entity.pdbx_description
1 polymer ?
#
loop_
_entity_poly.entity_id
_entity_poly.type
_entity_poly.pdbx_seq_one_letter_code
_entity_poly.pdbx_strand_id
1 'polypeptide(L)' 'MNILNEWHTATAVNGGEINVKLVPLKRKQNTQDGFIWVEVGKMIQLQTGEEILFNLDGKSFYTGVNKLYRLC' A
#
# COMPACT_ATOMS: atom_id res chain seq x y z
N MET A 1 -1.77 -12.65 8.25
CA MET A 1 -2.43 -11.34 8.41
C MET A 1 -1.34 -10.30 8.50
N ASN A 2 -1.27 -9.35 7.56
CA ASN A 2 -0.17 -8.38 7.55
C ASN A 2 -0.49 -7.24 8.51
N ILE A 3 0.41 -7.01 9.45
CA ILE A 3 0.28 -6.01 10.52
C ILE A 3 0.58 -4.63 9.93
N LEU A 4 -0.27 -3.66 10.25
CA LEU A 4 -0.09 -2.27 9.83
C LEU A 4 1.08 -1.64 10.56
N ASN A 5 1.77 -0.74 9.88
CA ASN A 5 2.93 0.00 10.35
C ASN A 5 4.18 -0.83 10.66
N GLU A 6 4.24 -2.07 10.17
CA GLU A 6 5.43 -2.91 10.19
C GLU A 6 6.07 -3.03 8.80
N TRP A 7 7.37 -3.34 8.79
CA TRP A 7 8.11 -3.62 7.57
C TRP A 7 7.88 -5.06 7.12
N HIS A 8 7.55 -5.22 5.84
CA HIS A 8 7.29 -6.48 5.15
C HIS A 8 8.18 -6.57 3.92
N THR A 9 8.52 -7.80 3.52
CA THR A 9 9.20 -8.04 2.26
C THR A 9 8.18 -8.23 1.15
N ALA A 10 8.33 -7.49 0.06
CA ALA A 10 7.57 -7.69 -1.17
C ALA A 10 8.50 -8.21 -2.27
N THR A 11 8.01 -9.18 -3.03
CA THR A 11 8.79 -9.88 -4.05
C THR A 11 8.23 -9.58 -5.44
N ALA A 12 9.11 -9.28 -6.39
CA ALA A 12 8.78 -9.12 -7.79
C ALA A 12 8.82 -10.45 -8.54
N VAL A 13 8.22 -10.47 -9.73
CA VAL A 13 8.16 -11.66 -10.60
C VAL A 13 9.54 -12.20 -11.00
N ASN A 14 10.57 -11.36 -10.99
CA ASN A 14 11.95 -11.74 -11.29
C ASN A 14 12.76 -12.16 -10.05
N GLY A 15 12.12 -12.29 -8.88
CA GLY A 15 12.77 -12.63 -7.61
C GLY A 15 13.40 -11.45 -6.89
N GLY A 16 13.27 -10.21 -7.40
CA GLY A 16 13.75 -9.02 -6.70
C GLY A 16 12.91 -8.73 -5.46
N GLU A 17 13.54 -8.51 -4.32
CA GLU A 17 12.88 -8.22 -3.06
C GLU A 17 13.09 -6.78 -2.62
N ILE A 18 12.05 -6.19 -2.03
CA ILE A 18 12.11 -4.85 -1.43
C ILE A 18 11.42 -4.84 -0.07
N ASN A 19 11.91 -3.99 0.84
CA ASN A 19 11.24 -3.72 2.11
C ASN A 19 10.19 -2.63 1.92
N VAL A 20 8.98 -2.91 2.39
CA VAL A 20 7.83 -2.02 2.29
C VAL A 20 7.05 -2.01 3.59
N LYS A 21 6.38 -0.90 3.88
CA LYS A 21 5.54 -0.75 5.06
C LYS A 21 4.08 -0.73 4.65
N LEU A 22 3.24 -1.47 5.37
CA LEU A 22 1.79 -1.45 5.17
C LEU A 22 1.21 -0.28 5.96
N VAL A 23 0.55 0.67 5.31
CA VAL A 23 -0.04 1.85 5.99
C VAL A 23 -1.52 2.00 5.65
N PRO A 24 -2.35 2.59 6.53
CA PRO A 24 -3.77 2.75 6.28
C PRO A 24 -4.02 3.77 5.16
N LEU A 25 -4.86 3.41 4.19
CA LEU A 25 -5.33 4.33 3.16
C LEU A 25 -6.49 5.12 3.73
N LYS A 26 -6.27 6.42 3.97
CA LYS A 26 -7.32 7.33 4.42
C LYS A 26 -7.83 8.16 3.26
N ARG A 27 -9.15 8.26 3.12
CA ARG A 27 -9.80 9.16 2.17
C ARG A 27 -10.71 10.14 2.89
N LYS A 28 -10.77 11.36 2.37
CA LYS A 28 -11.70 12.39 2.82
C LYS A 28 -13.09 12.04 2.28
N GLN A 29 -14.06 11.83 3.17
CA GLN A 29 -15.46 11.61 2.82
C GLN A 29 -16.30 12.79 3.27
N ASN A 30 -17.30 13.14 2.46
CA ASN A 30 -18.29 14.15 2.79
C ASN A 30 -19.37 13.52 3.70
N THR A 31 -19.74 14.23 4.76
CA THR A 31 -20.80 13.87 5.70
C THR A 31 -21.76 15.05 5.86
N GLN A 32 -22.94 14.82 6.44
CA GLN A 32 -23.89 15.90 6.72
C GLN A 32 -23.28 17.03 7.57
N ASP A 33 -22.34 16.70 8.46
CA ASP A 33 -21.65 17.64 9.34
C ASP A 33 -20.31 18.17 8.79
N GLY A 34 -19.97 17.87 7.52
CA GLY A 34 -18.77 18.37 6.86
C GLY A 34 -17.90 17.30 6.23
N PHE A 35 -16.63 17.20 6.64
CA PHE A 35 -15.70 16.23 6.08
C PHE A 35 -14.96 15.46 7.17
N ILE A 36 -14.88 14.15 7.02
CA ILE A 36 -14.11 13.27 7.89
C ILE A 36 -13.08 12.48 7.07
N TRP A 37 -11.99 12.09 7.72
CA TRP A 37 -11.03 11.15 7.16
C TRP A 37 -11.40 9.73 7.61
N VAL A 38 -11.65 8.86 6.64
CA VAL A 38 -12.03 7.48 6.90
C VAL A 38 -10.97 6.55 6.32
N GLU A 39 -10.59 5.53 7.09
CA GLU A 39 -9.78 4.44 6.59
C GLU A 39 -10.62 3.59 5.64
N VAL A 40 -10.23 3.58 4.37
CA VAL A 40 -10.96 2.87 3.30
C VAL A 40 -10.20 1.65 2.81
N GLY A 41 -9.03 1.37 3.38
CA GLY A 41 -8.20 0.25 2.99
C GLY A 41 -6.76 0.43 3.44
N LYS A 42 -5.85 -0.18 2.67
CA LYS A 42 -4.42 -0.20 2.95
C LYS A 42 -3.66 0.27 1.73
N MET A 43 -2.43 0.72 1.92
CA MET A 43 -1.48 1.06 0.87
C MET A 43 -0.07 0.71 1.31
N ILE A 44 0.87 0.81 0.38
CA ILE A 44 2.29 0.56 0.58
C ILE A 44 3.02 1.88 0.80
N GLN A 45 3.96 1.90 1.73
CA GLN A 45 4.98 2.94 1.83
C GLN A 45 6.35 2.32 1.56
N LEU A 46 7.09 2.90 0.62
CA LEU A 46 8.47 2.53 0.33
C LEU A 46 9.43 3.10 1.39
N GLN A 47 10.66 2.60 1.44
CA GLN A 47 11.72 3.16 2.30
C GLN A 47 12.02 4.64 2.03
N THR A 48 11.76 5.11 0.81
CA THR A 48 11.86 6.53 0.43
C THR A 48 10.78 7.40 1.07
N GLY A 49 9.74 6.81 1.66
CA GLY A 49 8.54 7.49 2.16
C GLY A 49 7.42 7.62 1.13
N GLU A 50 7.66 7.23 -0.13
CA GLU A 50 6.66 7.25 -1.20
C GLU A 50 5.52 6.26 -0.90
N GLU A 51 4.29 6.71 -1.09
CA GLU A 51 3.07 5.93 -0.85
C GLU A 51 2.45 5.46 -2.17
N ILE A 52 2.19 4.16 -2.26
CA ILE A 52 1.73 3.47 -3.46
C ILE A 52 0.46 2.69 -3.15
N LEU A 53 -0.56 2.88 -3.98
CA LEU A 53 -1.81 2.14 -3.86
C LEU A 53 -1.63 0.67 -4.27
N PHE A 54 -2.37 -0.21 -3.60
CA PHE A 54 -2.55 -1.57 -4.10
C PHE A 54 -3.31 -1.59 -5.43
N ASN A 55 -3.04 -2.63 -6.20
CA ASN A 55 -3.89 -3.06 -7.29
C ASN A 55 -5.24 -3.57 -6.76
N LEU A 56 -6.17 -3.82 -7.68
CA LEU A 56 -7.52 -4.31 -7.35
C LEU A 56 -7.53 -5.66 -6.60
N ASP A 57 -6.46 -6.44 -6.69
CA ASP A 57 -6.30 -7.71 -5.95
C ASP A 57 -5.99 -7.51 -4.45
N GLY A 58 -5.67 -6.29 -4.02
CA GLY A 58 -5.33 -5.95 -2.64
C GLY A 58 -4.03 -6.57 -2.12
N LYS A 59 -3.20 -7.15 -3.01
CA LYS A 59 -1.99 -7.90 -2.64
C LYS A 59 -0.75 -7.49 -3.42
N SER A 60 -0.93 -6.92 -4.60
CA SER A 60 0.15 -6.48 -5.48
C SER A 60 0.11 -4.98 -5.75
N PHE A 61 1.25 -4.41 -6.14
CA PHE A 61 1.40 -2.98 -6.41
C PHE A 61 2.54 -2.74 -7.40
N TYR A 62 2.52 -1.59 -8.08
CA TYR A 62 3.55 -1.20 -9.02
C TYR A 62 4.43 -0.09 -8.44
N THR A 63 5.75 -0.27 -8.47
CA THR A 63 6.71 0.81 -8.14
C THR A 63 7.15 1.61 -9.37
N GLY A 64 6.61 1.28 -10.54
CA GLY A 64 6.90 1.91 -11.82
C GLY A 64 6.41 1.05 -12.98
N VAL A 65 6.70 1.50 -14.21
CA VAL A 65 6.31 0.80 -15.44
C VAL A 65 6.89 -0.62 -15.44
N ASN A 66 6.03 -1.63 -15.55
CA ASN A 66 6.38 -3.06 -15.54
C ASN A 66 7.11 -3.56 -14.28
N LYS A 67 7.06 -2.81 -13.17
CA LYS A 67 7.68 -3.20 -11.88
C LYS A 67 6.63 -3.65 -10.87
N LEU A 68 6.07 -4.84 -11.09
CA LEU A 68 5.06 -5.45 -10.22
C LEU A 68 5.71 -6.17 -9.03
N TYR A 69 5.25 -5.83 -7.83
CA TYR A 69 5.61 -6.49 -6.58
C TYR A 69 4.36 -7.05 -5.90
N ARG A 70 4.55 -8.10 -5.10
CA ARG A 70 3.49 -8.71 -4.28
C ARG A 70 3.98 -8.89 -2.86
N LEU A 71 3.12 -8.62 -1.89
CA LEU A 71 3.37 -8.98 -0.51
C LEU A 71 3.22 -10.50 -0.36
N CYS A 72 4.28 -11.15 0.11
CA CYS A 72 4.27 -12.57 0.46
C CYS A 72 3.57 -12.82 1.80
#